data_AF-A0AAU9ESB7-F1
#
_entry.id   AF-A0AAU9ESB7-F1
#
_cell.length_a   1.000
_cell.length_b   1.000
_cell.length_c   1.000
_cell.angle_alpha   90.00
_cell.angle_beta   90.00
_cell.angle_gamma   90.00
#
_symmetry.space_group_name_H-M   'P 1'
#
loop_
_entity.id
_entity.type
_entity.pdbx_description
1 polymer ?
#
loop_
_entity_poly.entity_id
_entity_poly.type
_entity_poly.pdbx_seq_one_letter_code
_entity_poly.pdbx_strand_id
1 'polypeptide(L)' 'MAIFKYKDAFLSFEPDKGYRNLVTSEWEASPVDAVSGYVNQAPEEREDFVTLARRVQDFWAAHATEGGIEGFEEVSFDD' A
#
# COMPACT_ATOMS: atom_id res chain seq x y z
N MET A 1 -6.24 -1.98 11.28
CA MET A 1 -5.39 -2.54 10.21
C MET A 1 -6.19 -2.45 8.94
N ALA A 2 -5.59 -1.95 7.86
CA ALA A 2 -6.20 -1.83 6.55
C ALA A 2 -5.46 -2.71 5.54
N ILE A 3 -6.17 -3.21 4.53
CA ILE A 3 -5.57 -3.87 3.36
C ILE A 3 -5.89 -3.05 2.12
N PHE A 4 -4.86 -2.65 1.38
CA PHE A 4 -5.01 -1.99 0.08
C PHE A 4 -4.86 -3.03 -1.02
N LYS A 5 -5.73 -2.99 -2.04
CA LYS A 5 -5.74 -3.94 -3.15
C LYS A 5 -5.84 -3.24 -4.50
N TYR A 6 -5.12 -3.77 -5.48
CA TYR A 6 -5.23 -3.40 -6.89
C TYR A 6 -4.93 -4.64 -7.73
N LYS A 7 -5.92 -5.16 -8.46
CA LYS A 7 -5.86 -6.47 -9.11
C LYS A 7 -5.40 -7.56 -8.12
N ASP A 8 -4.31 -8.26 -8.43
CA ASP A 8 -3.72 -9.31 -7.60
C ASP A 8 -2.72 -8.75 -6.55
N ALA A 9 -2.34 -7.48 -6.64
CA ALA A 9 -1.42 -6.83 -5.70
C ALA A 9 -2.16 -6.40 -4.42
N PHE A 10 -1.54 -6.64 -3.26
CA PHE A 10 -2.06 -6.18 -1.98
C PHE A 10 -0.95 -5.65 -1.05
N LEU A 11 -1.32 -4.69 -0.19
CA LEU A 11 -0.42 -4.10 0.79
C LEU A 11 -1.14 -3.88 2.12
N SER A 12 -0.57 -4.41 3.21
CA SER A 12 -1.11 -4.23 4.56
C SER A 12 -0.61 -2.95 5.20
N PHE A 13 -1.49 -2.28 5.94
CA PHE A 13 -1.21 -1.04 6.66
C PHE A 13 -1.72 -1.09 8.11
N GLU A 14 -0.90 -0.62 9.04
CA GLU A 14 -1.28 -0.38 10.43
C GLU A 14 -1.04 1.10 10.78
N PRO A 15 -2.01 1.82 11.37
CA PRO A 15 -1.89 3.25 11.66
C PRO A 15 -0.63 3.63 12.46
N ASP A 16 -0.24 2.81 13.43
CA ASP A 16 0.91 3.07 14.31
C ASP A 16 2.24 2.58 13.75
N LYS A 17 2.24 1.81 12.65
CA LYS A 17 3.44 1.15 12.12
C LYS A 17 3.76 1.50 10.67
N GLY A 18 2.77 1.84 9.86
CA GLY A 18 2.91 2.04 8.41
C GLY A 18 2.58 0.77 7.62
N TYR A 19 3.34 0.53 6.56
CA TYR A 19 3.10 -0.52 5.56
C TYR A 19 3.99 -1.73 5.79
N ARG A 20 3.44 -2.92 5.59
CA ARG A 20 4.21 -4.16 5.70
C ARG A 20 5.08 -4.34 4.45
N ASN A 21 6.40 -4.38 4.62
CA ASN A 21 7.34 -4.69 3.55
C ASN A 21 7.10 -6.12 3.03
N LEU A 22 6.98 -6.26 1.71
CA LEU A 22 6.62 -7.52 1.06
C LEU A 22 7.75 -8.56 1.05
N VAL A 23 9.00 -8.12 1.24
CA VAL A 23 10.17 -9.01 1.26
C VAL A 23 10.66 -9.23 2.69
N THR A 24 10.94 -8.15 3.42
CA THR A 24 11.56 -8.25 4.76
C THR A 24 10.54 -8.49 5.85
N SER A 25 9.25 -8.27 5.58
CA SER A 25 8.23 -8.27 6.62
C SER A 25 8.49 -7.21 7.72
N GLU A 26 9.29 -6.18 7.45
CA GLU A 26 9.41 -5.04 8.36
C GLU A 26 8.31 -4.00 8.08
N TRP A 27 8.25 -2.94 8.89
CA TRP A 27 7.27 -1.88 8.76
C TRP A 27 7.91 -0.63 8.18
N GLU A 28 7.33 -0.10 7.11
CA GLU A 28 7.83 1.05 6.36
C GLU A 28 6.86 2.22 6.45
N ALA A 29 7.36 3.45 6.52
CA ALA A 29 6.51 4.64 6.51
C ALA A 29 5.87 4.91 5.13
N SER A 30 6.45 4.35 4.06
CA SER A 30 6.06 4.60 2.67
C SER A 30 5.58 3.32 1.99
N PRO A 31 4.48 3.37 1.22
CA PRO A 31 4.04 2.21 0.44
C PRO A 31 5.03 1.87 -0.68
N VAL A 32 5.82 2.84 -1.15
CA VAL A 32 6.85 2.61 -2.18
C VAL A 32 8.00 1.78 -1.62
N ASP A 33 8.47 2.11 -0.43
CA ASP A 33 9.57 1.37 0.21
C ASP A 33 9.14 -0.06 0.52
N ALA A 34 7.88 -0.25 0.96
CA ALA A 34 7.30 -1.55 1.27
C ALA A 34 7.22 -2.50 0.07
N VAL A 35 7.09 -1.99 -1.16
CA VAL A 35 7.01 -2.81 -2.38
C VAL A 35 8.32 -2.85 -3.18
N SER A 36 9.27 -1.94 -2.90
CA SER A 36 10.49 -1.75 -3.69
C SER A 36 11.34 -3.01 -3.86
N GLY A 37 11.51 -3.78 -2.78
CA GLY A 37 12.24 -5.05 -2.81
C GLY A 37 11.52 -6.12 -3.63
N TYR A 38 10.18 -6.17 -3.55
CA TYR A 38 9.36 -7.15 -4.24
C TYR A 38 9.40 -6.94 -5.74
N VAL A 39 9.17 -5.71 -6.21
CA VAL A 39 9.15 -5.40 -7.65
C VAL A 39 10.51 -5.60 -8.34
N ASN A 40 11.60 -5.65 -7.57
CA ASN A 40 12.92 -6.02 -8.08
C ASN A 40 13.10 -7.54 -8.24
N GLN A 41 12.37 -8.34 -7.46
CA GLN A 41 12.40 -9.81 -7.51
C GLN A 41 11.35 -10.39 -8.47
N ALA A 42 10.20 -9.70 -8.62
CA ALA A 42 9.09 -10.06 -9.49
C ALA A 42 8.79 -8.94 -10.51
N PRO A 43 9.65 -8.75 -11.54
CA PRO A 43 9.50 -7.68 -12.53
C PRO A 43 8.20 -7.76 -13.35
N GLU A 44 7.60 -8.94 -13.48
CA GLU A 44 6.32 -9.19 -14.15
C GLU A 44 5.12 -8.59 -13.41
N GLU A 45 5.18 -8.46 -12.09
CA GLU A 45 4.13 -7.87 -11.24
C GLU A 45 4.43 -6.40 -10.89
N ARG A 46 5.55 -5.86 -11.39
CA ARG A 46 6.03 -4.52 -11.05
C ARG A 46 4.99 -3.43 -11.30
N GLU A 47 4.30 -3.49 -12.42
CA GLU A 47 3.32 -2.46 -12.79
C GLU A 47 2.17 -2.39 -11.79
N ASP A 48 1.67 -3.54 -11.35
CA ASP A 48 0.54 -3.61 -10.43
C ASP A 48 0.92 -3.10 -9.03
N PHE A 49 2.09 -3.48 -8.51
CA PHE A 49 2.55 -2.98 -7.20
C PHE A 49 2.96 -1.50 -7.22
N VAL A 50 3.55 -1.00 -8.31
CA VAL A 50 3.85 0.43 -8.46
C VAL A 50 2.55 1.23 -8.54
N THR A 51 1.56 0.73 -9.27
CA THR A 51 0.24 1.36 -9.36
C THR A 51 -0.46 1.35 -8.01
N LEU A 52 -0.46 0.21 -7.30
CA LEU A 52 -0.99 0.10 -5.95
C LEU A 52 -0.35 1.13 -5.02
N ALA A 53 0.98 1.20 -4.94
CA ALA A 53 1.67 2.14 -4.06
C ALA A 53 1.30 3.61 -4.36
N ARG A 54 1.14 3.95 -5.65
CA ARG A 54 0.67 5.28 -6.07
C ARG A 54 -0.77 5.53 -5.65
N ARG A 55 -1.70 4.60 -5.90
CA ARG A 55 -3.12 4.73 -5.52
C ARG A 55 -3.28 4.90 -4.00
N VAL A 56 -2.46 4.20 -3.22
CA VAL A 56 -2.41 4.34 -1.75
C VAL A 56 -1.97 5.75 -1.34
N GLN A 57 -0.95 6.31 -1.99
CA GLN A 57 -0.54 7.70 -1.72
C GLN A 57 -1.65 8.69 -2.05
N ASP A 58 -2.29 8.54 -3.22
CA ASP A 58 -3.40 9.39 -3.65
C ASP A 58 -4.58 9.28 -2.68
N PHE A 59 -4.89 8.07 -2.23
CA PHE A 59 -5.94 7.80 -1.24
C PHE A 59 -5.68 8.55 0.07
N TRP A 60 -4.49 8.45 0.63
CA TRP A 60 -4.16 9.15 1.87
C TRP A 60 -4.08 10.65 1.69
N ALA A 61 -3.63 11.15 0.54
CA ALA A 61 -3.66 12.57 0.24
C ALA A 61 -5.09 13.13 0.25
N ALA A 62 -6.06 12.36 -0.26
CA ALA A 62 -7.48 12.73 -0.26
C ALA A 62 -8.13 12.62 1.13
N HIS A 63 -7.73 11.64 1.96
CA HIS A 63 -8.34 11.40 3.27
C HIS A 63 -7.63 12.14 4.42
N ALA A 64 -6.38 12.56 4.25
CA ALA A 64 -5.68 13.39 5.24
C ALA A 64 -6.37 14.75 5.46
N THR A 65 -7.20 15.19 4.51
CA THR A 65 -8.03 16.40 4.65
C THR A 65 -9.35 16.19 5.41
N GLU A 66 -9.78 14.94 5.63
CA GLU A 66 -11.04 14.59 6.29
C GLU A 66 -10.80 13.66 7.50
N GLY A 67 -10.56 14.25 8.68
CA GLY A 67 -10.92 13.64 9.97
C GLY A 67 -10.10 12.46 10.52
N GLY A 68 -9.23 11.80 9.76
CA GLY A 68 -8.30 10.79 10.26
C GLY A 68 -8.46 9.39 9.66
N ILE A 69 -7.63 8.46 10.13
CA ILE A 69 -7.37 7.13 9.55
C ILE A 69 -8.38 6.06 10.05
N GLU A 70 -9.27 6.42 10.98
CA GLU A 70 -10.17 5.46 11.64
C GLU A 70 -11.27 4.95 10.70
N GLY A 71 -11.27 3.65 10.42
CA GLY A 71 -12.42 2.96 9.81
C GLY A 71 -12.14 2.11 8.57
N PHE A 72 -10.92 2.15 7.99
CA PHE A 72 -10.61 1.34 6.81
C PHE A 72 -10.11 -0.06 7.20
N GLU A 73 -10.92 -1.08 6.94
CA GLU A 73 -10.50 -2.48 7.00
C GLU A 73 -9.91 -2.95 5.65
N GLU A 74 -10.52 -2.53 4.54
CA GLU A 74 -10.08 -2.84 3.19
C GLU A 74 -10.39 -1.67 2.23
N VAL A 75 -9.46 -1.39 1.32
CA VAL A 75 -9.60 -0.40 0.25
C VAL A 75 -9.17 -1.06 -1.06
N SER A 76 -10.11 -1.21 -1.99
CA SER A 76 -9.87 -1.79 -3.30
C SER A 76 -9.90 -0.69 -4.37
N PHE A 77 -8.88 -0.64 -5.21
CA PHE A 77 -8.79 0.29 -6.33
C PHE A 77 -9.17 -0.43 -7.62
N ASP A 78 -10.15 0.12 -8.33
CA ASP A 78 -10.52 -0.33 -9.67
C ASP A 78 -9.61 0.31 -10.74
N ASP A 79 -9.55 -0.32 -11.92
CA ASP A 79 -8.80 0.15 -13.09
C ASP A 79 -9.47 1.35 -13.78
#